data_AF-A0A139K4S8-F1
#
_entry.id   AF-A0A139K4S8-F1
#
_cell.length_a   1.000
_cell.length_b   1.000
_cell.length_c   1.000
_cell.angle_alpha   90.00
_cell.angle_beta   90.00
_cell.angle_gamma   90.00
#
_symmetry.space_group_name_H-M   'P 1'
#
loop_
_entity.id
_entity.type
_entity.pdbx_description
1 polymer ?
#
loop_
_entity_poly.entity_id
_entity_poly.type
_entity_poly.pdbx_seq_one_letter_code
_entity_poly.pdbx_strand_id
1 'polypeptide(L)'
;MLVPPLSNESRTRNDSPVPERLFELSNLLKRTLSPADHAFALRAALEAHAMGADESAVVATAAACGLDRAGEALEPLLTLEELAAASRISVGLLNVRAVAHSSDAVADGMLALARVRIRELLDDARLHSGPDDAALEAPDEYVEPFHNILLATAGRPGAAALRDALHAWVGMLGIEPAWMQEERPAYWVIGLPGDRNLELFADVFRRLGFLFGKMPGDKGPAGLKPVQGRHVLTVSAPISKADFLRRLMTSIAARHPALFVRAMDRTREGRGLVWERPRGDICDKGASFRRIEIFSCQDVDPLPAVLEAFGLNP
;
A
#
# COMPACT_ATOMS: atom_id res chain seq x y z
N MET A 1 14.53 26.66 -15.95
CA MET A 1 13.22 25.99 -15.80
C MET A 1 13.22 25.35 -14.42
N LEU A 2 12.51 25.94 -13.46
CA LEU A 2 12.50 25.51 -12.05
C LEU A 2 11.50 24.36 -11.90
N VAL A 3 12.00 23.17 -11.56
CA VAL A 3 11.18 22.01 -11.20
C VAL A 3 10.68 22.24 -9.76
N PRO A 4 9.38 22.11 -9.47
CA PRO A 4 8.88 22.29 -8.10
C PRO A 4 9.37 21.16 -7.19
N PRO A 5 9.55 21.42 -5.87
CA PRO A 5 10.02 20.41 -4.94
C PRO A 5 8.92 19.39 -4.66
N LEU A 6 9.22 18.11 -4.89
CA LEU A 6 8.39 16.99 -4.45
C LEU A 6 8.38 16.96 -2.90
N SER A 7 7.17 16.90 -2.35
CA SER A 7 6.84 16.92 -0.93
C SER A 7 7.49 15.78 -0.13
N ASN A 8 8.15 16.12 0.99
CA ASN A 8 8.37 15.32 2.21
C ASN A 8 8.69 13.81 2.12
N GLU A 9 9.44 13.33 1.13
CA GLU A 9 10.06 11.98 1.13
C GLU A 9 11.50 11.96 1.69
N SER A 10 11.84 12.90 2.57
CA SER A 10 13.22 13.19 2.99
C SER A 10 13.77 12.26 4.08
N ARG A 11 13.46 10.96 4.06
CA ARG A 11 14.06 9.99 5.01
C ARG A 11 14.76 8.78 4.40
N THR A 12 14.73 8.61 3.08
CA THR A 12 15.44 7.50 2.40
C THR A 12 16.14 7.92 1.12
N ARG A 13 16.15 9.21 0.78
CA ARG A 13 16.75 9.65 -0.48
C ARG A 13 18.26 9.54 -0.39
N ASN A 14 18.83 8.68 -1.22
CA ASN A 14 20.27 8.60 -1.39
C ASN A 14 20.78 9.90 -2.05
N ASP A 15 21.54 10.71 -1.30
CA ASP A 15 22.11 11.99 -1.76
C ASP A 15 23.51 11.83 -2.38
N SER A 16 24.00 10.59 -2.53
CA SER A 16 25.26 10.31 -3.22
C SER A 16 25.18 10.69 -4.71
N PRO A 17 26.32 11.05 -5.33
CA PRO A 17 26.35 11.39 -6.75
C PRO A 17 25.92 10.18 -7.60
N VAL A 18 25.20 10.46 -8.68
CA VAL A 18 24.80 9.44 -9.66
C VAL A 18 26.06 8.83 -10.29
N PRO A 19 26.14 7.49 -10.43
CA PRO A 19 27.33 6.84 -10.99
C PRO A 19 27.70 7.34 -12.39
N GLU A 20 28.99 7.61 -12.61
CA GLU A 20 29.47 8.10 -13.92
C GLU A 20 29.22 7.09 -15.05
N ARG A 21 29.34 5.78 -14.74
CA ARG A 21 29.05 4.67 -15.68
C ARG A 21 27.62 4.69 -16.22
N LEU A 22 26.67 5.26 -15.46
CA LEU A 22 25.29 5.41 -15.94
C LEU A 22 25.20 6.38 -17.13
N PHE A 23 26.05 7.42 -17.19
CA PHE A 23 26.06 8.34 -18.33
C PHE A 23 26.61 7.68 -19.61
N GLU A 24 27.63 6.84 -19.49
CA GLU A 24 28.17 6.08 -20.61
C GLU A 24 27.13 5.09 -21.15
N LEU A 25 26.50 4.33 -20.25
CA LEU A 25 25.42 3.42 -20.60
C LEU A 25 24.22 4.17 -21.22
N SER A 26 23.85 5.33 -20.67
CA SER A 26 22.79 6.19 -21.20
C SER A 26 23.04 6.58 -22.65
N ASN A 27 24.27 6.96 -23.00
CA ASN A 27 24.62 7.34 -24.38
C ASN A 27 24.49 6.18 -25.35
N LEU A 28 24.79 4.96 -24.92
CA LEU A 28 24.60 3.76 -25.71
C LEU A 28 23.10 3.46 -25.88
N LEU A 29 22.34 3.41 -24.78
CA LEU A 29 20.91 3.12 -24.78
C LEU A 29 20.12 4.15 -25.60
N LYS A 30 20.51 5.43 -25.58
CA LYS A 30 19.89 6.48 -26.40
C LYS A 30 19.96 6.21 -27.91
N ARG A 31 20.97 5.46 -28.37
CA ARG A 31 21.15 5.13 -29.79
C ARG A 31 20.37 3.88 -30.21
N THR A 32 20.01 3.01 -29.26
CA THR A 32 19.41 1.70 -29.52
C THR A 32 17.92 1.63 -29.14
N LEU A 33 17.49 2.45 -28.18
CA LEU A 33 16.12 2.47 -27.65
C LEU A 33 15.30 3.63 -28.25
N SER A 34 13.97 3.48 -28.18
CA SER A 34 13.08 4.62 -28.45
C SER A 34 13.27 5.70 -27.38
N PRO A 35 12.92 6.98 -27.64
CA PRO A 35 13.02 8.03 -26.63
C PRO A 35 12.24 7.70 -25.34
N ALA A 36 11.11 7.02 -25.45
CA ALA A 36 10.30 6.62 -24.30
C ALA A 36 10.97 5.50 -23.49
N ASP A 37 11.46 4.46 -24.15
CA ASP A 37 12.15 3.34 -23.51
C ASP A 37 13.46 3.79 -22.86
N HIS A 38 14.19 4.71 -23.50
CA HIS A 38 15.40 5.31 -22.94
C HIS A 38 15.09 6.14 -21.68
N ALA A 39 14.05 6.98 -21.72
CA ALA A 39 13.63 7.76 -20.57
C ALA A 39 13.15 6.87 -19.41
N PHE A 40 12.44 5.77 -19.71
CA PHE A 40 12.03 4.78 -18.73
C PHE A 40 13.24 4.11 -18.06
N ALA A 41 14.19 3.63 -18.86
CA ALA A 41 15.41 2.98 -18.37
C ALA A 41 16.21 3.89 -17.42
N LEU A 42 16.36 5.17 -17.78
CA LEU A 42 17.04 6.15 -16.93
C LEU A 42 16.27 6.45 -15.65
N ARG A 43 14.95 6.60 -15.72
CA ARG A 43 14.13 6.80 -14.51
C ARG A 43 14.23 5.60 -13.58
N ALA A 44 14.26 4.37 -14.10
CA ALA A 44 14.39 3.16 -13.30
C ALA A 44 15.76 3.06 -12.62
N ALA A 45 16.85 3.35 -13.34
CA ALA A 45 18.17 3.37 -12.75
C ALA A 45 18.33 4.46 -11.67
N LEU A 46 17.79 5.66 -11.92
CA LEU A 46 17.77 6.73 -10.92
C LEU A 46 16.88 6.39 -9.71
N GLU A 47 15.80 5.64 -9.92
CA GLU A 47 14.97 5.15 -8.82
C GLU A 47 15.71 4.11 -7.97
N ALA A 48 16.43 3.17 -8.59
CA ALA A 48 17.28 2.22 -7.89
C ALA A 48 18.36 2.95 -7.08
N HIS A 49 18.98 3.98 -7.66
CA HIS A 49 19.96 4.83 -6.96
C HIS A 49 19.34 5.52 -5.74
N ALA A 50 18.16 6.13 -5.93
CA ALA A 50 17.43 6.84 -4.87
C ALA A 50 17.00 5.91 -3.72
N MET A 51 16.75 4.62 -4.01
CA MET A 51 16.48 3.57 -3.02
C MET A 51 17.72 3.15 -2.22
N GLY A 52 18.92 3.58 -2.63
CA GLY A 52 20.18 3.19 -2.00
C GLY A 52 20.80 1.93 -2.58
N ALA A 53 20.39 1.50 -3.78
CA ALA A 53 21.02 0.37 -4.46
C ALA A 53 22.47 0.70 -4.84
N ASP A 54 23.32 -0.33 -4.93
CA ASP A 54 24.70 -0.16 -5.36
C ASP A 54 24.80 0.17 -6.86
N GLU A 55 25.99 0.61 -7.29
CA GLU A 55 26.23 0.98 -8.69
C GLU A 55 25.94 -0.17 -9.67
N SER A 56 26.29 -1.41 -9.33
CA SER A 56 26.05 -2.56 -10.20
C SER A 56 24.56 -2.83 -10.39
N ALA A 57 23.73 -2.67 -9.34
CA ALA A 57 22.28 -2.76 -9.42
C ALA A 57 21.70 -1.63 -10.28
N VAL A 58 22.17 -0.39 -10.10
CA VAL A 58 21.75 0.79 -10.90
C VAL A 58 22.02 0.56 -12.39
N VAL A 59 23.24 0.13 -12.71
CA VAL A 59 23.67 -0.13 -14.09
C VAL A 59 22.91 -1.32 -14.70
N ALA A 60 22.77 -2.43 -13.95
CA ALA A 60 22.01 -3.59 -14.39
C ALA A 60 20.53 -3.27 -14.64
N THR A 61 19.94 -2.37 -13.84
CA THR A 61 18.56 -1.90 -14.01
C THR A 61 18.37 -1.16 -15.33
N ALA A 62 19.27 -0.22 -15.66
CA ALA A 62 19.22 0.47 -16.96
C ALA A 62 19.43 -0.50 -18.13
N ALA A 63 20.39 -1.43 -18.00
CA ALA A 63 20.71 -2.40 -19.04
C ALA A 63 19.56 -3.38 -19.31
N ALA A 64 18.82 -3.79 -18.27
CA ALA A 64 17.70 -4.72 -18.40
C ALA A 64 16.61 -4.22 -19.37
N CYS A 65 16.37 -2.91 -19.44
CA CYS A 65 15.41 -2.31 -20.37
C CYS A 65 15.86 -2.37 -21.84
N GLY A 66 17.16 -2.51 -22.08
CA GLY A 66 17.73 -2.49 -23.43
C GLY A 66 18.34 -3.80 -23.90
N LEU A 67 18.24 -4.87 -23.12
CA LEU A 67 18.95 -6.12 -23.35
C LEU A 67 18.66 -6.72 -24.74
N ASP A 68 17.39 -6.73 -25.15
CA ASP A 68 16.96 -7.29 -26.44
C ASP A 68 17.44 -6.48 -27.66
N ARG A 69 17.71 -5.19 -27.50
CA ARG A 69 18.08 -4.28 -28.61
C ARG A 69 19.56 -3.90 -28.63
N ALA A 70 20.18 -3.86 -27.46
CA ALA A 70 21.56 -3.43 -27.29
C ALA A 70 22.53 -4.60 -27.05
N GLY A 71 22.03 -5.79 -26.68
CA GLY A 71 22.74 -7.08 -26.60
C GLY A 71 24.27 -7.01 -26.55
N GLU A 72 24.92 -7.28 -27.68
CA GLU A 72 26.39 -7.33 -27.82
C GLU A 72 27.08 -5.99 -27.51
N ALA A 73 26.41 -4.86 -27.74
CA ALA A 73 26.95 -3.53 -27.46
C ALA A 73 27.00 -3.22 -25.95
N LEU A 74 26.28 -3.97 -25.11
CA LEU A 74 26.33 -3.83 -23.66
C LEU A 74 27.54 -4.54 -23.04
N GLU A 75 28.07 -5.60 -23.67
CA GLU A 75 29.17 -6.41 -23.14
C GLU A 75 30.44 -5.62 -22.77
N PRO A 76 30.87 -4.58 -23.52
CA PRO A 76 32.05 -3.81 -23.16
C PRO A 76 31.84 -2.88 -21.95
N LEU A 77 30.59 -2.57 -21.59
CA LEU A 77 30.25 -1.61 -20.53
C LEU A 77 29.85 -2.28 -19.21
N LEU A 78 29.52 -3.57 -19.26
CA LEU A 78 29.00 -4.33 -18.13
C LEU A 78 29.97 -5.43 -17.72
N THR A 79 30.05 -5.70 -16.42
CA THR A 79 30.66 -6.94 -15.94
C THR A 79 29.76 -8.14 -16.26
N LEU A 80 30.33 -9.36 -16.22
CA LEU A 80 29.55 -10.59 -16.43
C LEU A 80 28.41 -10.71 -15.39
N GLU A 81 28.65 -10.28 -14.16
CA GLU A 81 27.64 -10.28 -13.08
C GLU A 81 26.52 -9.25 -13.33
N GLU A 82 26.87 -8.05 -13.80
CA GLU A 82 25.90 -7.00 -14.16
C GLU A 82 25.04 -7.43 -15.36
N LEU A 83 25.64 -8.06 -16.37
CA LEU A 83 24.91 -8.60 -17.52
C LEU A 83 23.98 -9.76 -17.12
N ALA A 84 24.44 -10.63 -16.22
CA ALA A 84 23.61 -11.71 -15.67
C ALA A 84 22.46 -11.15 -14.81
N ALA A 85 22.72 -10.10 -14.02
CA ALA A 85 21.70 -9.42 -13.24
C ALA A 85 20.66 -8.74 -14.15
N ALA A 86 21.11 -7.99 -15.16
CA ALA A 86 20.24 -7.35 -16.14
C ALA A 86 19.34 -8.37 -16.85
N SER A 87 19.92 -9.50 -17.29
CA SER A 87 19.17 -10.58 -17.93
C SER A 87 18.11 -11.18 -16.99
N ARG A 88 18.48 -11.42 -15.71
CA ARG A 88 17.53 -11.94 -14.70
C ARG A 88 16.43 -10.94 -14.37
N ILE A 89 16.73 -9.64 -14.35
CA ILE A 89 15.72 -8.59 -14.18
C ILE A 89 14.74 -8.66 -15.36
N SER A 90 15.21 -8.67 -16.61
CA SER A 90 14.33 -8.72 -17.80
C SER A 90 13.43 -9.97 -17.80
N VAL A 91 13.99 -11.14 -17.48
CA VAL A 91 13.21 -12.39 -17.35
C VAL A 91 12.23 -12.32 -16.16
N GLY A 92 12.64 -11.72 -15.04
CA GLY A 92 11.82 -11.58 -13.84
C GLY A 92 10.61 -10.69 -14.02
N LEU A 93 10.67 -9.70 -14.90
CA LEU A 93 9.51 -8.88 -15.26
C LEU A 93 8.46 -9.69 -16.03
N LEU A 94 8.87 -10.71 -16.79
CA LEU A 94 7.95 -11.61 -17.50
C LEU A 94 7.42 -12.73 -16.60
N ASN A 95 8.23 -13.20 -15.65
CA ASN A 95 7.83 -14.25 -14.73
C ASN A 95 8.57 -14.09 -13.39
N VAL A 96 7.95 -13.39 -12.43
CA VAL A 96 8.52 -13.15 -11.11
C VAL A 96 8.82 -14.47 -10.37
N ARG A 97 8.03 -15.53 -10.60
CA ARG A 97 8.26 -16.85 -9.99
C ARG A 97 9.52 -17.53 -10.51
N ALA A 98 9.96 -17.20 -11.73
CA ALA A 98 11.19 -17.74 -12.31
C ALA A 98 12.46 -17.17 -11.63
N VAL A 99 12.31 -16.14 -10.79
CA VAL A 99 13.43 -15.43 -10.15
C VAL A 99 13.41 -15.62 -8.62
N ALA A 100 12.81 -16.71 -8.16
CA ALA A 100 12.79 -17.09 -6.75
C ALA A 100 14.23 -17.17 -6.18
N HIS A 101 14.50 -16.41 -5.11
CA HIS A 101 15.83 -16.24 -4.50
C HIS A 101 16.83 -15.44 -5.36
N SER A 102 16.38 -14.28 -5.83
CA SER A 102 17.21 -13.32 -6.57
C SER A 102 18.29 -12.68 -5.71
N SER A 103 19.38 -12.26 -6.35
CA SER A 103 20.41 -11.42 -5.70
C SER A 103 19.84 -10.04 -5.39
N ASP A 104 20.51 -9.31 -4.49
CA ASP A 104 20.06 -7.99 -4.08
C ASP A 104 19.91 -7.03 -5.25
N ALA A 105 20.88 -7.01 -6.16
CA ALA A 105 20.84 -6.20 -7.38
C ALA A 105 19.63 -6.49 -8.28
N VAL A 106 19.24 -7.77 -8.40
CA VAL A 106 18.08 -8.16 -9.23
C VAL A 106 16.78 -7.74 -8.56
N ALA A 107 16.65 -7.96 -7.26
CA ALA A 107 15.46 -7.55 -6.51
C ALA A 107 15.29 -6.03 -6.48
N ASP A 108 16.36 -5.28 -6.26
CA ASP A 108 16.36 -3.82 -6.24
C ASP A 108 16.01 -3.25 -7.62
N GLY A 109 16.57 -3.83 -8.69
CA GLY A 109 16.26 -3.43 -10.06
C GLY A 109 14.81 -3.71 -10.46
N MET A 110 14.28 -4.90 -10.12
CA MET A 110 12.87 -5.22 -10.35
C MET A 110 11.93 -4.29 -9.58
N LEU A 111 12.26 -3.98 -8.32
CA LEU A 111 11.48 -3.05 -7.50
C LEU A 111 11.51 -1.63 -8.07
N ALA A 112 12.68 -1.15 -8.50
CA ALA A 112 12.83 0.17 -9.10
C ALA A 112 12.01 0.31 -10.39
N LEU A 113 12.06 -0.70 -11.27
CA LEU A 113 11.26 -0.74 -12.50
C LEU A 113 9.77 -0.74 -12.21
N ALA A 114 9.32 -1.57 -11.26
CA ALA A 114 7.92 -1.62 -10.83
C ALA A 114 7.44 -0.26 -10.29
N ARG A 115 8.26 0.41 -9.47
CA ARG A 115 7.94 1.73 -8.91
C ARG A 115 7.85 2.81 -9.98
N VAL A 116 8.74 2.83 -10.96
CA VAL A 116 8.61 3.76 -12.10
C VAL A 116 7.35 3.45 -12.89
N ARG A 117 7.12 2.19 -13.25
CA ARG A 117 6.00 1.83 -14.11
C ARG A 117 4.64 2.13 -13.50
N ILE A 118 4.46 1.83 -12.21
CA ILE A 118 3.17 2.12 -11.55
C ILE A 118 2.93 3.63 -11.38
N ARG A 119 3.99 4.43 -11.19
CA ARG A 119 3.87 5.89 -11.15
C ARG A 119 3.47 6.45 -12.50
N GLU A 120 4.03 5.92 -13.60
CA GLU A 120 3.59 6.31 -14.95
C GLU A 120 2.11 6.00 -15.18
N LEU A 121 1.62 4.82 -14.76
CA LEU A 121 0.21 4.47 -14.87
C LEU A 121 -0.68 5.43 -14.07
N LEU A 122 -0.28 5.75 -12.83
CA LEU A 122 -1.00 6.70 -11.99
C LEU A 122 -1.01 8.12 -12.57
N ASP A 123 0.12 8.59 -13.08
CA ASP A 123 0.24 9.92 -13.66
C ASP A 123 -0.53 10.04 -14.98
N ASP A 124 -0.48 9.00 -15.82
CA ASP A 124 -1.26 8.93 -17.05
C ASP A 124 -2.77 8.90 -16.77
N ALA A 125 -3.21 8.09 -15.80
CA ALA A 125 -4.61 8.06 -15.41
C ALA A 125 -5.10 9.41 -14.83
N ARG A 126 -4.25 10.13 -14.10
CA ARG A 126 -4.57 11.48 -13.62
C ARG A 126 -4.70 12.48 -14.76
N LEU A 127 -3.84 12.37 -15.78
CA LEU A 127 -3.88 13.24 -16.96
C LEU A 127 -5.14 12.99 -17.81
N HIS A 128 -5.57 11.73 -17.90
CA HIS A 128 -6.71 11.31 -18.73
C HIS A 128 -8.03 11.14 -17.96
N SER A 129 -8.08 11.55 -16.68
CA SER A 129 -9.27 11.44 -15.81
C SER A 129 -9.77 10.02 -15.56
N GLY A 130 -8.89 9.02 -15.63
CA GLY A 130 -9.18 7.62 -15.35
C GLY A 130 -8.17 6.67 -15.98
N PRO A 131 -8.15 5.39 -15.55
CA PRO A 131 -7.40 4.33 -16.22
C PRO A 131 -7.84 4.18 -17.69
N ASP A 132 -6.95 3.66 -18.54
CA ASP A 132 -7.30 3.30 -19.91
C ASP A 132 -8.28 2.11 -19.97
N ASP A 133 -8.96 1.96 -21.12
CA ASP A 133 -9.97 0.91 -21.30
C ASP A 133 -9.37 -0.50 -21.15
N ALA A 134 -8.12 -0.72 -21.56
CA ALA A 134 -7.46 -2.01 -21.46
C ALA A 134 -7.24 -2.43 -19.99
N ALA A 135 -6.85 -1.49 -19.13
CA ALA A 135 -6.71 -1.69 -17.70
C ALA A 135 -8.05 -1.92 -17.01
N LEU A 136 -9.14 -1.34 -17.52
CA LEU A 136 -10.48 -1.58 -17.00
C LEU A 136 -11.07 -2.93 -17.45
N GLU A 137 -10.74 -3.39 -18.66
CA GLU A 137 -11.18 -4.69 -19.19
C GLU A 137 -10.49 -5.86 -18.50
N ALA A 138 -9.20 -5.74 -18.17
CA ALA A 138 -8.39 -6.80 -17.57
C ALA A 138 -7.57 -6.31 -16.35
N PRO A 139 -8.20 -5.82 -15.28
CA PRO A 139 -7.50 -5.11 -14.21
C PRO A 139 -6.53 -6.00 -13.43
N ASP A 140 -6.76 -7.32 -13.39
CA ASP A 140 -5.85 -8.28 -12.75
C ASP A 140 -4.49 -8.31 -13.46
N GLU A 141 -4.44 -8.17 -14.80
CA GLU A 141 -3.19 -8.13 -15.58
C GLU A 141 -2.34 -6.90 -15.25
N TYR A 142 -2.98 -5.82 -14.76
CA TYR A 142 -2.33 -4.56 -14.38
C TYR A 142 -2.06 -4.44 -12.88
N VAL A 143 -2.37 -5.49 -12.10
CA VAL A 143 -2.21 -5.50 -10.63
C VAL A 143 -1.36 -6.67 -10.17
N GLU A 144 -1.59 -7.86 -10.69
CA GLU A 144 -0.90 -9.08 -10.27
C GLU A 144 0.64 -9.00 -10.45
N PRO A 145 1.19 -8.46 -11.56
CA PRO A 145 2.64 -8.34 -11.71
C PRO A 145 3.29 -7.48 -10.62
N PHE A 146 2.67 -6.34 -10.27
CA PHE A 146 3.17 -5.46 -9.21
C PHE A 146 3.09 -6.10 -7.84
N HIS A 147 1.98 -6.80 -7.55
CA HIS A 147 1.82 -7.52 -6.29
C HIS A 147 2.87 -8.65 -6.15
N ASN A 148 3.12 -9.41 -7.21
CA ASN A 148 4.14 -10.46 -7.21
C ASN A 148 5.54 -9.89 -6.95
N ILE A 149 5.90 -8.75 -7.57
CA ILE A 149 7.17 -8.07 -7.29
C ILE A 149 7.23 -7.57 -5.85
N LEU A 150 6.13 -6.99 -5.33
CA LEU A 150 6.06 -6.52 -3.95
C LEU A 150 6.28 -7.66 -2.94
N LEU A 151 5.73 -8.85 -3.19
CA LEU A 151 5.97 -10.04 -2.36
C LEU A 151 7.43 -10.49 -2.43
N ALA A 152 8.01 -10.55 -3.64
CA ALA A 152 9.40 -10.97 -3.85
C ALA A 152 10.43 -10.00 -3.24
N THR A 153 10.05 -8.73 -3.06
CA THR A 153 10.92 -7.65 -2.59
C THR A 153 10.50 -7.13 -1.21
N ALA A 154 9.71 -7.91 -0.47
CA ALA A 154 9.23 -7.55 0.85
C ALA A 154 10.40 -7.24 1.80
N GLY A 155 10.31 -6.11 2.50
CA GLY A 155 11.33 -5.66 3.45
C GLY A 155 12.47 -4.84 2.85
N ARG A 156 12.52 -4.67 1.52
CA ARG A 156 13.51 -3.82 0.86
C ARG A 156 13.16 -2.32 0.93
N PRO A 157 14.17 -1.43 0.89
CA PRO A 157 13.94 0.00 0.72
C PRO A 157 13.08 0.26 -0.52
N GLY A 158 12.01 1.06 -0.38
CA GLY A 158 11.09 1.36 -1.49
C GLY A 158 9.91 0.40 -1.65
N ALA A 159 9.89 -0.77 -1.00
CA ALA A 159 8.75 -1.70 -1.08
C ALA A 159 7.45 -1.09 -0.53
N ALA A 160 7.56 -0.30 0.55
CA ALA A 160 6.42 0.43 1.11
C ALA A 160 5.82 1.44 0.10
N ALA A 161 6.68 2.18 -0.61
CA ALA A 161 6.24 3.12 -1.63
C ALA A 161 5.59 2.40 -2.84
N LEU A 162 6.07 1.22 -3.22
CA LEU A 162 5.39 0.39 -4.22
C LEU A 162 4.01 -0.07 -3.73
N ARG A 163 3.90 -0.52 -2.47
CA ARG A 163 2.61 -0.90 -1.87
C ARG A 163 1.62 0.26 -1.90
N ASP A 164 2.03 1.45 -1.47
CA ASP A 164 1.17 2.63 -1.43
C ASP A 164 0.71 3.04 -2.84
N ALA A 165 1.61 3.00 -3.82
CA ALA A 165 1.27 3.26 -5.22
C ALA A 165 0.32 2.19 -5.79
N LEU A 166 0.51 0.92 -5.43
CA LEU A 166 -0.38 -0.18 -5.83
C LEU A 166 -1.77 -0.02 -5.22
N HIS A 167 -1.87 0.45 -3.99
CA HIS A 167 -3.15 0.77 -3.35
C HIS A 167 -3.86 1.91 -4.08
N ALA A 168 -3.13 2.96 -4.45
CA ALA A 168 -3.69 4.06 -5.22
C ALA A 168 -4.20 3.59 -6.60
N TRP A 169 -3.43 2.72 -7.28
CA TRP A 169 -3.78 2.19 -8.59
C TRP A 169 -5.04 1.33 -8.55
N VAL A 170 -5.10 0.38 -7.62
CA VAL A 170 -6.29 -0.45 -7.39
C VAL A 170 -7.50 0.43 -7.04
N GLY A 171 -7.30 1.49 -6.26
CA GLY A 171 -8.34 2.47 -5.96
C GLY A 171 -8.92 3.15 -7.22
N MET A 172 -8.06 3.49 -8.19
CA MET A 172 -8.50 4.06 -9.48
C MET A 172 -9.22 3.05 -10.37
N LEU A 173 -8.78 1.79 -10.39
CA LEU A 173 -9.45 0.70 -11.11
C LEU A 173 -10.81 0.33 -10.48
N GLY A 174 -11.06 0.71 -9.23
CA GLY A 174 -12.30 0.40 -8.53
C GLY A 174 -12.48 -1.10 -8.22
N ILE A 175 -11.38 -1.86 -8.23
CA ILE A 175 -11.39 -3.29 -7.93
C ILE A 175 -10.94 -3.58 -6.50
N GLU A 176 -11.12 -4.82 -6.05
CA GLU A 176 -10.60 -5.29 -4.76
C GLU A 176 -10.03 -6.71 -4.88
N PRO A 177 -8.73 -6.85 -5.23
CA PRO A 177 -8.06 -8.13 -5.38
C PRO A 177 -8.14 -8.99 -4.10
N ALA A 178 -8.06 -10.32 -4.27
CA ALA A 178 -8.16 -11.26 -3.15
C ALA A 178 -7.13 -11.01 -2.04
N TRP A 179 -5.89 -10.67 -2.41
CA TRP A 179 -4.81 -10.39 -1.45
C TRP A 179 -5.05 -9.13 -0.61
N MET A 180 -5.82 -8.16 -1.11
CA MET A 180 -6.16 -6.95 -0.35
C MET A 180 -7.12 -7.21 0.79
N GLN A 181 -7.83 -8.35 0.80
CA GLN A 181 -8.74 -8.69 1.88
C GLN A 181 -8.03 -8.81 3.23
N GLU A 182 -6.77 -9.23 3.22
CA GLU A 182 -5.90 -9.34 4.40
C GLU A 182 -5.41 -7.96 4.88
N GLU A 183 -5.25 -7.00 3.96
CA GLU A 183 -4.81 -5.64 4.24
C GLU A 183 -5.94 -4.67 4.63
N ARG A 184 -7.21 -5.09 4.51
CA ARG A 184 -8.36 -4.26 4.89
C ARG A 184 -8.26 -3.77 6.33
N PRO A 185 -8.51 -2.48 6.61
CA PRO A 185 -8.61 -2.01 7.97
C PRO A 185 -9.77 -2.73 8.67
N ALA A 186 -9.53 -3.16 9.90
CA ALA A 186 -10.53 -3.80 10.72
C ALA A 186 -10.47 -3.25 12.15
N TYR A 187 -11.62 -3.09 12.77
CA TYR A 187 -11.77 -2.54 14.11
C TYR A 187 -12.69 -3.42 14.95
N TRP A 188 -12.38 -3.47 16.24
CA TRP A 188 -13.30 -3.94 17.27
C TRP A 188 -14.01 -2.75 17.90
N VAL A 189 -15.34 -2.80 17.93
CA VAL A 189 -16.18 -1.93 18.76
C VAL A 189 -16.75 -2.78 19.88
N ILE A 190 -16.45 -2.41 21.12
CA ILE A 190 -16.70 -3.23 22.30
C ILE A 190 -17.62 -2.47 23.24
N GLY A 191 -18.70 -3.10 23.69
CA GLY A 191 -19.63 -2.53 24.65
C GLY A 191 -20.11 -3.56 25.67
N LEU A 192 -20.96 -3.11 26.59
CA LEU A 192 -21.65 -4.02 27.51
C LEU A 192 -22.76 -4.78 26.76
N PRO A 193 -23.15 -5.98 27.25
CA PRO A 193 -24.35 -6.64 26.76
C PRO A 193 -25.57 -5.72 26.91
N GLY A 194 -26.36 -5.55 25.85
CA GLY A 194 -27.54 -4.67 25.81
C GLY A 194 -27.24 -3.18 25.64
N ASP A 195 -26.00 -2.80 25.29
CA ASP A 195 -25.69 -1.41 24.94
C ASP A 195 -26.37 -1.02 23.62
N ARG A 196 -27.36 -0.14 23.71
CA ARG A 196 -28.16 0.33 22.56
C ARG A 196 -27.32 1.01 21.49
N ASN A 197 -26.22 1.69 21.86
CA ASN A 197 -25.35 2.34 20.90
C ASN A 197 -24.57 1.31 20.10
N LEU A 198 -24.13 0.22 20.74
CA LEU A 198 -23.42 -0.85 20.06
C LEU A 198 -24.31 -1.56 19.03
N GLU A 199 -25.58 -1.81 19.38
CA GLU A 199 -26.58 -2.38 18.47
C GLU A 199 -26.92 -1.43 17.32
N LEU A 200 -27.06 -0.13 17.62
CA LEU A 200 -27.26 0.92 16.62
C LEU A 200 -26.10 0.99 15.62
N PHE A 201 -24.86 1.01 16.09
CA PHE A 201 -23.69 1.01 15.21
C PHE A 201 -23.56 -0.28 14.41
N ALA A 202 -23.94 -1.42 14.98
CA ALA A 202 -24.01 -2.67 14.22
C ALA A 202 -25.02 -2.59 13.06
N ASP A 203 -26.10 -1.83 13.17
CA ASP A 203 -27.02 -1.61 12.05
C ASP A 203 -26.49 -0.56 11.06
N VAL A 204 -25.95 0.56 11.56
CA VAL A 204 -25.36 1.63 10.72
C VAL A 204 -24.26 1.08 9.81
N PHE A 205 -23.30 0.32 10.35
CA PHE A 205 -22.23 -0.26 9.52
C PHE A 205 -22.77 -1.24 8.47
N ARG A 206 -23.88 -1.94 8.74
CA ARG A 206 -24.50 -2.91 7.83
C ARG A 206 -25.09 -2.20 6.64
N ARG A 207 -25.80 -1.11 6.91
CA ARG A 207 -26.40 -0.27 5.86
C ARG A 207 -25.34 0.49 5.05
N LEU A 208 -24.21 0.84 5.65
CA LEU A 208 -23.05 1.43 4.93
C LEU A 208 -22.32 0.43 4.02
N GLY A 209 -22.69 -0.85 4.06
CA GLY A 209 -22.04 -1.92 3.31
C GLY A 209 -20.66 -2.26 3.83
N PHE A 210 -20.37 -1.98 5.11
CA PHE A 210 -19.14 -2.46 5.74
C PHE A 210 -19.24 -3.96 6.02
N LEU A 211 -18.08 -4.60 5.99
CA LEU A 211 -17.96 -6.03 6.20
C LEU A 211 -18.00 -6.32 7.69
N PHE A 212 -18.90 -7.23 8.04
CA PHE A 212 -19.04 -7.71 9.41
C PHE A 212 -18.20 -8.97 9.54
N GLY A 213 -17.19 -8.86 10.38
CA GLY A 213 -16.26 -9.93 10.62
C GLY A 213 -16.86 -10.96 11.56
N LYS A 214 -16.53 -12.22 11.28
CA LYS A 214 -16.44 -13.25 12.29
C LYS A 214 -15.14 -13.05 13.08
N MET A 215 -15.08 -13.52 14.32
CA MET A 215 -13.78 -13.65 15.00
C MET A 215 -12.93 -14.72 14.29
N PRO A 216 -11.59 -14.64 14.31
CA PRO A 216 -10.75 -15.76 13.88
C PRO A 216 -11.16 -17.05 14.62
N GLY A 217 -11.56 -18.08 13.86
CA GLY A 217 -12.04 -19.37 14.39
C GLY A 217 -13.57 -19.52 14.53
N ASP A 218 -14.37 -18.48 14.27
CA ASP A 218 -15.83 -18.53 14.37
C ASP A 218 -16.48 -19.32 13.22
N LYS A 219 -17.30 -20.32 13.56
CA LYS A 219 -18.12 -21.07 12.59
C LYS A 219 -19.53 -20.49 12.37
N GLY A 220 -20.03 -19.66 13.29
CA GLY A 220 -21.40 -19.09 13.25
C GLY A 220 -21.56 -17.85 12.34
N PRO A 221 -22.78 -17.27 12.25
CA PRO A 221 -23.03 -16.07 11.43
C PRO A 221 -22.27 -14.84 11.94
N ALA A 222 -21.95 -13.90 11.06
CA ALA A 222 -21.33 -12.62 11.43
C ALA A 222 -22.30 -11.76 12.24
N GLY A 223 -21.81 -11.07 13.27
CA GLY A 223 -22.65 -10.26 14.16
C GLY A 223 -21.97 -9.96 15.50
N LEU A 224 -22.74 -9.39 16.43
CA LEU A 224 -22.29 -9.13 17.80
C LEU A 224 -21.94 -10.43 18.50
N LYS A 225 -20.73 -10.50 19.09
CA LYS A 225 -20.22 -11.70 19.76
C LYS A 225 -20.05 -11.46 21.26
N PRO A 226 -20.58 -12.36 22.12
CA PRO A 226 -20.26 -12.32 23.54
C PRO A 226 -18.82 -12.83 23.76
N VAL A 227 -17.98 -11.99 24.34
CA VAL A 227 -16.60 -12.32 24.72
C VAL A 227 -16.34 -11.82 26.13
N GLN A 228 -16.08 -12.74 27.07
CA GLN A 228 -15.72 -12.44 28.46
C GLN A 228 -16.64 -11.41 29.15
N GLY A 229 -17.96 -11.53 28.97
CA GLY A 229 -18.95 -10.64 29.57
C GLY A 229 -19.13 -9.29 28.85
N ARG A 230 -18.56 -9.13 27.66
CA ARG A 230 -18.73 -7.98 26.75
C ARG A 230 -19.33 -8.42 25.43
N HIS A 231 -19.89 -7.49 24.67
CA HIS A 231 -20.24 -7.69 23.27
C HIS A 231 -19.20 -7.01 22.39
N VAL A 232 -18.66 -7.76 21.43
CA VAL A 232 -17.66 -7.30 20.46
C VAL A 232 -18.29 -7.31 19.08
N LEU A 233 -18.11 -6.19 18.38
CA LEU A 233 -18.45 -6.03 16.97
C LEU A 233 -17.16 -5.90 16.16
N THR A 234 -16.96 -6.80 15.20
CA THR A 234 -15.86 -6.71 14.25
C THR A 234 -16.36 -6.06 12.97
N VAL A 235 -15.78 -4.93 12.61
CA VAL A 235 -16.13 -4.17 11.42
C VAL A 235 -14.89 -3.93 10.58
N SER A 236 -15.00 -4.16 9.29
CA SER A 236 -13.97 -3.88 8.29
C SER A 236 -14.62 -3.21 7.10
N ALA A 237 -13.84 -2.49 6.30
CA ALA A 237 -14.34 -1.86 5.09
C ALA A 237 -13.41 -2.20 3.92
N PRO A 238 -13.94 -2.19 2.68
CA PRO A 238 -13.10 -2.13 1.50
C PRO A 238 -12.08 -1.00 1.59
N ILE A 239 -10.91 -1.17 0.99
CA ILE A 239 -9.83 -0.17 1.04
C ILE A 239 -10.29 1.20 0.54
N SER A 240 -11.16 1.25 -0.48
CA SER A 240 -11.76 2.50 -0.98
C SER A 240 -12.54 3.29 0.09
N LYS A 241 -12.99 2.63 1.15
CA LYS A 241 -13.69 3.23 2.30
C LYS A 241 -12.84 3.23 3.57
N ALA A 242 -11.55 2.88 3.50
CA ALA A 242 -10.67 2.75 4.67
C ALA A 242 -10.56 4.05 5.46
N ASP A 243 -10.36 5.17 4.78
CA ASP A 243 -10.24 6.48 5.41
C ASP A 243 -11.52 6.92 6.08
N PHE A 244 -12.66 6.70 5.41
CA PHE A 244 -13.96 6.98 5.98
C PHE A 244 -14.24 6.11 7.20
N LEU A 245 -13.95 4.80 7.15
CA LEU A 245 -14.07 3.90 8.29
C LEU A 245 -13.21 4.38 9.47
N ARG A 246 -11.93 4.69 9.22
CA ARG A 246 -11.00 5.18 10.25
C ARG A 246 -11.54 6.44 10.94
N ARG A 247 -12.00 7.42 10.17
CA ARG A 247 -12.60 8.66 10.71
C ARG A 247 -13.86 8.39 11.52
N LEU A 248 -14.73 7.52 11.02
CA LEU A 248 -15.96 7.14 11.71
C LEU A 248 -15.66 6.42 13.04
N MET A 249 -14.66 5.54 13.07
CA MET A 249 -14.20 4.87 14.29
C MET A 249 -13.67 5.86 15.32
N THR A 250 -12.85 6.83 14.89
CA THR A 250 -12.36 7.91 15.75
C THR A 250 -13.50 8.73 16.33
N SER A 251 -14.49 9.09 15.50
CA SER A 251 -15.65 9.88 15.96
C SER A 251 -16.55 9.09 16.94
N ILE A 252 -16.79 7.81 16.69
CA ILE A 252 -17.55 6.94 17.62
C ILE A 252 -16.83 6.85 18.96
N ALA A 253 -15.52 6.63 18.95
CA ALA A 253 -14.71 6.57 20.17
C ALA A 253 -14.76 7.89 20.96
N ALA A 254 -14.91 9.02 20.26
CA ALA A 254 -14.97 10.35 20.86
C ALA A 254 -16.35 10.68 21.46
N ARG A 255 -17.44 10.31 20.77
CA ARG A 255 -18.80 10.68 21.15
C ARG A 255 -19.49 9.66 22.06
N HIS A 256 -19.08 8.40 22.01
CA HIS A 256 -19.70 7.31 22.78
C HIS A 256 -18.70 6.70 23.78
N PRO A 257 -18.49 7.32 24.95
CA PRO A 257 -17.46 6.89 25.92
C PRO A 257 -17.74 5.52 26.55
N ALA A 258 -18.98 5.02 26.45
CA ALA A 258 -19.34 3.66 26.88
C ALA A 258 -18.81 2.57 25.93
N LEU A 259 -18.48 2.95 24.69
CA LEU A 259 -17.94 2.05 23.68
C LEU A 259 -16.43 2.18 23.61
N PHE A 260 -15.76 1.03 23.50
CA PHE A 260 -14.33 0.97 23.28
C PHE A 260 -14.03 0.56 21.84
N VAL A 261 -13.30 1.41 21.12
CA VAL A 261 -12.91 1.18 19.73
C VAL A 261 -11.42 0.89 19.66
N ARG A 262 -11.02 -0.16 18.93
CA ARG A 262 -9.63 -0.57 18.75
C ARG A 262 -9.37 -1.08 17.34
N ALA A 263 -8.32 -0.59 16.70
CA ALA A 263 -7.82 -1.16 15.45
C ALA A 263 -7.29 -2.58 15.69
N MET A 264 -7.65 -3.51 14.81
CA MET A 264 -7.16 -4.88 14.86
C MET A 264 -5.71 -4.95 14.38
N ASP A 265 -4.83 -5.50 15.21
CA ASP A 265 -3.49 -5.90 14.79
C ASP A 265 -3.56 -7.34 14.26
N ARG A 266 -3.69 -7.46 12.93
CA ARG A 266 -3.81 -8.78 12.26
C ARG A 266 -2.51 -9.60 12.32
N THR A 267 -1.36 -8.99 12.64
CA THR A 267 -0.11 -9.75 12.86
C THR A 267 -0.13 -10.63 14.11
N ARG A 268 -1.15 -10.46 14.97
CA ARG A 268 -1.40 -11.28 16.16
C ARG A 268 -2.50 -12.32 15.96
N GLU A 269 -2.94 -12.55 14.72
CA GLU A 269 -3.93 -13.58 14.39
C GLU A 269 -3.51 -14.95 14.94
N GLY A 270 -4.44 -15.62 15.64
CA GLY A 270 -4.22 -16.91 16.30
C GLY A 270 -3.96 -16.86 17.81
N ARG A 271 -3.64 -15.69 18.39
CA ARG A 271 -3.73 -15.52 19.84
C ARG A 271 -5.19 -15.24 20.19
N GLY A 272 -5.80 -16.08 21.01
CA GLY A 272 -7.15 -15.83 21.52
C GLY A 272 -7.26 -14.39 22.05
N LEU A 273 -8.44 -13.78 21.94
CA LEU A 273 -8.67 -12.40 22.38
C LEU A 273 -8.43 -12.32 23.90
N VAL A 274 -7.19 -12.08 24.31
CA VAL A 274 -6.84 -11.78 25.70
C VAL A 274 -7.21 -10.32 25.89
N TRP A 275 -8.44 -10.10 26.34
CA TRP A 275 -8.85 -8.78 26.80
C TRP A 275 -8.16 -8.53 28.14
N GLU A 276 -7.10 -7.73 28.14
CA GLU A 276 -6.54 -7.20 29.38
C GLU A 276 -7.34 -5.98 29.80
N ARG A 277 -7.96 -6.06 30.99
CA ARG A 277 -8.63 -4.95 31.64
C ARG A 277 -7.65 -3.79 31.80
N PRO A 278 -7.87 -2.61 31.19
CA PRO A 278 -7.08 -1.44 31.54
C PRO A 278 -7.32 -1.13 33.02
N ARG A 279 -6.25 -1.12 33.81
CA ARG A 279 -6.30 -0.72 35.21
C ARG A 279 -6.41 0.81 35.22
N GLY A 280 -7.59 1.30 35.62
CA GLY A 280 -7.90 2.71 35.82
C GLY A 280 -6.86 3.47 36.64
N ASP A 281 -5.95 4.19 36.01
CA ASP A 281 -5.06 5.19 36.65
C ASP A 281 -5.37 6.60 36.11
N ILE A 282 -4.90 7.65 36.79
CA ILE A 282 -5.10 9.06 36.39
C ILE A 282 -4.70 9.37 34.93
N CYS A 283 -3.87 8.52 34.30
CA CYS A 283 -3.50 8.49 32.89
C CYS A 283 -4.63 8.03 31.95
N ASP A 284 -5.67 7.35 32.44
CA ASP A 284 -6.89 7.05 31.67
C ASP A 284 -7.76 8.31 31.44
N LYS A 285 -7.45 9.42 32.12
CA LYS A 285 -7.87 10.77 31.68
C LYS A 285 -7.28 11.14 30.30
N GLY A 286 -6.36 10.34 29.75
CA GLY A 286 -5.90 10.34 28.36
C GLY A 286 -6.99 10.18 27.30
N ALA A 287 -8.22 9.80 27.68
CA ALA A 287 -9.42 10.01 26.85
C ALA A 287 -9.57 11.49 26.41
N SER A 288 -9.05 12.43 27.20
CA SER A 288 -8.94 13.86 26.86
C SER A 288 -7.87 14.15 25.81
N PHE A 289 -6.81 13.33 25.71
CA PHE A 289 -5.73 13.46 24.73
C PHE A 289 -6.08 12.81 23.38
N ARG A 290 -6.99 11.81 23.34
CA ARG A 290 -7.61 11.37 22.07
C ARG A 290 -8.42 12.47 21.37
N ARG A 291 -8.79 13.55 22.07
CA ARG A 291 -9.34 14.76 21.43
C ARG A 291 -8.34 15.43 20.49
N ILE A 292 -7.02 15.26 20.70
CA ILE A 292 -5.99 15.87 19.83
C ILE A 292 -5.96 15.21 18.44
N GLU A 293 -6.30 13.93 18.31
CA GLU A 293 -6.41 13.29 16.97
C GLU A 293 -7.61 13.77 16.15
N ILE A 294 -8.66 14.27 16.81
CA ILE A 294 -9.79 14.95 16.14
C ILE A 294 -9.34 16.31 15.61
N PHE A 295 -8.42 16.99 16.30
CA PHE A 295 -7.87 18.28 15.87
C PHE A 295 -6.77 18.16 14.80
N SER A 296 -6.20 16.97 14.57
CA SER A 296 -5.31 16.71 13.44
C SER A 296 -6.02 16.14 12.20
N CYS A 297 -7.31 15.82 12.28
CA CYS A 297 -8.16 15.62 11.11
C CYS A 297 -8.67 16.98 10.63
N GLN A 298 -8.14 17.48 9.51
CA GLN A 298 -8.60 18.74 8.88
C GLN A 298 -10.02 18.64 8.26
N ASP A 299 -10.65 17.46 8.32
CA ASP A 299 -11.92 17.16 7.67
C ASP A 299 -13.08 17.04 8.68
N VAL A 300 -14.29 17.39 8.21
CA VAL A 300 -15.56 17.40 8.96
C VAL A 300 -15.83 16.04 9.62
N ASP A 301 -16.22 16.05 10.90
CA ASP A 301 -16.66 14.87 11.64
C ASP A 301 -17.81 14.15 10.89
N PRO A 302 -17.63 12.88 10.44
CA PRO A 302 -18.62 12.20 9.62
C PRO A 302 -19.81 11.66 10.42
N LEU A 303 -19.68 11.49 11.74
CA LEU A 303 -20.69 10.78 12.52
C LEU A 303 -22.06 11.49 12.57
N PRO A 304 -22.15 12.83 12.77
CA PRO A 304 -23.44 13.53 12.73
C PRO A 304 -24.18 13.31 11.42
N ALA A 305 -23.48 13.47 10.28
CA ALA A 305 -24.08 13.28 8.96
C ALA A 305 -24.51 11.83 8.72
N VAL A 306 -23.73 10.85 9.21
CA VAL A 306 -24.11 9.43 9.16
C VAL A 306 -25.38 9.18 9.97
N LEU A 307 -25.45 9.67 11.21
CA LEU A 307 -26.63 9.47 12.07
C LEU A 307 -27.86 10.13 11.45
N GLU A 308 -27.73 11.36 10.96
CA GLU A 308 -28.80 12.09 10.26
C GLU A 308 -29.29 11.34 9.01
N ALA A 309 -28.37 10.83 8.18
CA ALA A 309 -28.71 10.05 6.98
C ALA A 309 -29.49 8.76 7.30
N PHE A 310 -29.38 8.24 8.53
CA PHE A 310 -30.13 7.09 9.00
C PHE A 310 -31.35 7.47 9.87
N GLY A 311 -31.70 8.76 9.94
CA GLY A 311 -32.84 9.26 10.72
C GLY A 311 -32.63 9.15 12.24
N LEU A 312 -31.36 9.14 12.67
CA LEU A 312 -30.95 9.05 14.06
C LEU A 312 -30.55 10.44 14.56
N ASN A 313 -31.00 10.80 15.77
CA ASN A 313 -30.56 12.04 16.39
C ASN A 313 -29.07 11.92 16.80
N PRO A 314 -28.21 12.88 16.42
CA PRO A 314 -26.79 12.86 16.71
C PRO A 314 -26.43 13.14 18.18
#